data_AF-A0A1M4EG94-F1
#
_entry.id   AF-A0A1M4EG94-F1
#
_cell.length_a   1.000
_cell.length_b   1.000
_cell.length_c   1.000
_cell.angle_alpha   90.00
_cell.angle_beta   90.00
_cell.angle_gamma   90.00
#
_symmetry.space_group_name_H-M   'P 1'
#
loop_
_entity.id
_entity.type
_entity.pdbx_description
1 polymer ?
#
loop_
_entity_poly.entity_id
_entity_poly.type
_entity_poly.pdbx_seq_one_letter_code
_entity_poly.pdbx_strand_id
1 'polypeptide(L)'
;MGAEDAGASGAGPRRGWELLLTSEAEAAFMEGLRAYHEAGGALRVGAGQGVLTTYEPPRLISLHLLADAFAARGDAALHDPQGTVETLLERLAATERPGVLHLRPGWLPQEVDGMDTAGFAAAVGQVVRPGAWAAEAGVGALHVTVPGDESGQDSRDAGDRPLTHVNGTPIKSLAAKEAPAEPEEDEAGETNTLLLDLARVLDLYLEARARRPDAEAETLLREVVPRLVAAGGPGVTWVRPPRPGELRTVLGSSPELR
;
A
#
# COMPACT_ATOMS: atom_id res chain seq x y z
N MET A 1 50.20 -9.93 -16.15
CA MET A 1 50.09 -9.07 -14.97
C MET A 1 48.73 -8.41 -15.07
N GLY A 2 47.75 -9.02 -14.40
CA GLY A 2 46.35 -8.61 -14.45
C GLY A 2 46.14 -7.39 -13.56
N ALA A 3 45.37 -6.43 -14.06
CA ALA A 3 44.69 -5.45 -13.23
C ALA A 3 43.22 -5.85 -13.26
N GLU A 4 42.75 -6.35 -12.12
CA GLU A 4 41.36 -6.66 -11.87
C GLU A 4 40.57 -5.35 -11.81
N ASP A 5 39.58 -5.27 -12.68
CA ASP A 5 38.54 -4.25 -12.68
C ASP A 5 37.68 -4.49 -11.44
N ALA A 6 37.93 -3.71 -10.39
CA ALA A 6 37.14 -3.74 -9.17
C ALA A 6 35.76 -3.17 -9.50
N GLY A 7 34.83 -4.09 -9.78
CA GLY A 7 33.44 -3.79 -10.07
C GLY A 7 32.85 -2.86 -9.03
N ALA A 8 32.43 -1.68 -9.48
CA ALA A 8 31.49 -0.86 -8.77
C ALA A 8 30.22 -1.70 -8.55
N SER A 9 30.06 -2.19 -7.32
CA SER A 9 28.85 -2.89 -6.91
C SER A 9 27.70 -1.88 -6.98
N GLY A 10 26.92 -1.97 -8.05
CA GLY A 10 25.78 -1.09 -8.31
C GLY A 10 24.73 -1.28 -7.23
N ALA A 11 24.75 -0.42 -6.21
CA ALA A 11 23.59 -0.21 -5.37
C ALA A 11 22.55 0.47 -6.27
N GLY A 12 21.47 -0.25 -6.59
CA GLY A 12 20.32 0.36 -7.24
C GLY A 12 19.76 1.52 -6.40
N PRO A 13 18.89 2.36 -6.98
CA PRO A 13 18.24 3.42 -6.22
C PRO A 13 17.54 2.83 -4.98
N ARG A 14 17.85 3.40 -3.80
CA ARG A 14 17.20 3.03 -2.53
C ARG A 14 15.73 3.38 -2.60
N ARG A 15 14.89 2.55 -1.98
CA ARG A 15 13.44 2.71 -1.92
C ARG A 15 13.04 3.62 -0.77
N GLY A 16 11.88 4.26 -0.85
CA GLY A 16 11.40 5.22 0.16
C GLY A 16 11.41 4.68 1.59
N TRP A 17 11.06 3.41 1.80
CA TRP A 17 11.11 2.80 3.14
C TRP A 17 12.53 2.50 3.62
N GLU A 18 13.48 2.24 2.71
CA GLU A 18 14.90 2.01 3.04
C GLU A 18 15.57 3.32 3.47
N LEU A 19 15.07 4.47 2.99
CA LEU A 19 15.54 5.80 3.39
C LEU A 19 15.22 6.14 4.86
N LEU A 20 14.24 5.46 5.46
CA LEU A 20 13.91 5.58 6.88
C LEU A 20 14.94 4.89 7.79
N LEU A 21 15.86 4.12 7.21
CA LEU A 21 16.83 3.30 7.92
C LEU A 21 18.25 3.73 7.57
N THR A 22 19.10 3.81 8.60
CA THR A 22 20.55 3.79 8.39
C THR A 22 20.93 2.45 7.75
N SER A 23 22.08 2.39 7.06
CA SER A 23 22.51 1.12 6.43
C SER A 23 22.64 -0.04 7.42
N GLU A 24 23.05 0.25 8.66
CA GLU A 24 23.12 -0.73 9.74
C GLU A 24 21.72 -1.18 10.19
N ALA A 25 20.79 -0.24 10.39
CA ALA A 25 19.42 -0.55 10.76
C ALA A 25 18.67 -1.30 9.64
N GLU A 26 18.95 -1.00 8.37
CA GLU A 26 18.41 -1.72 7.22
C GLU A 26 18.89 -3.18 7.23
N ALA A 27 20.19 -3.42 7.42
CA ALA A 27 20.75 -4.76 7.50
C ALA A 27 20.14 -5.55 8.68
N ALA A 28 20.03 -4.93 9.86
CA ALA A 28 19.40 -5.52 11.03
C ALA A 28 17.91 -5.82 10.79
N PHE A 29 17.16 -4.89 10.19
CA PHE A 29 15.75 -5.06 9.88
C PHE A 29 15.51 -6.25 8.94
N MET A 30 16.30 -6.34 7.87
CA MET A 30 16.23 -7.45 6.91
C MET A 30 16.67 -8.78 7.53
N GLU A 31 17.67 -8.77 8.41
CA GLU A 31 18.05 -9.93 9.24
C GLU A 31 16.88 -10.38 10.13
N GLY A 32 16.24 -9.45 10.84
CA GLY A 32 15.12 -9.75 11.74
C GLY A 32 13.93 -10.36 11.00
N LEU A 33 13.57 -9.83 9.83
CA LEU A 33 12.52 -10.41 8.97
C LEU A 33 12.87 -11.82 8.50
N ARG A 34 14.14 -12.07 8.15
CA ARG A 34 14.60 -13.40 7.73
C ARG A 34 14.58 -14.39 8.89
N ALA A 35 15.12 -14.01 10.04
CA ALA A 35 15.16 -14.84 11.24
C ALA A 35 13.75 -15.18 11.74
N TYR A 36 12.82 -14.21 11.72
CA TYR A 36 11.41 -14.46 12.01
C TYR A 36 10.80 -15.48 11.03
N HIS A 37 11.14 -15.39 9.74
CA HIS A 37 10.68 -16.36 8.75
C HIS A 37 11.21 -17.77 9.00
N GLU A 38 12.51 -17.89 9.26
CA GLU A 38 13.18 -19.16 9.57
C GLU A 38 12.69 -19.79 10.88
N ALA A 39 12.25 -18.97 11.83
CA ALA A 39 11.63 -19.42 13.08
C ALA A 39 10.19 -19.94 12.91
N GLY A 40 9.64 -19.96 11.69
CA GLY A 40 8.31 -20.47 11.36
C GLY A 40 7.28 -19.38 11.06
N GLY A 41 7.65 -18.10 11.11
CA GLY A 41 6.80 -17.01 10.72
C GLY A 41 6.60 -16.94 9.20
N ALA A 42 5.45 -17.38 8.69
CA ALA A 42 5.19 -17.32 7.26
C ALA A 42 4.99 -15.85 6.79
N LEU A 43 6.02 -15.27 6.16
CA LEU A 43 5.99 -13.94 5.57
C LEU A 43 6.67 -13.89 4.19
N ARG A 44 6.37 -12.84 3.43
CA ARG A 44 7.02 -12.54 2.15
C ARG A 44 7.23 -11.04 2.03
N VAL A 45 8.46 -10.63 1.71
CA VAL A 45 8.83 -9.22 1.52
C VAL A 45 8.66 -8.82 0.05
N GLY A 46 7.63 -8.05 -0.26
CA GLY A 46 7.41 -7.37 -1.54
C GLY A 46 8.13 -6.02 -1.56
N ALA A 47 9.46 -6.05 -1.49
CA ALA A 47 10.26 -4.86 -1.23
C ALA A 47 10.10 -3.77 -2.31
N GLY A 48 9.86 -4.16 -3.57
CA GLY A 48 9.58 -3.22 -4.68
C GLY A 48 8.25 -2.50 -4.56
N GLN A 49 7.25 -3.11 -3.93
CA GLN A 49 5.94 -2.53 -3.67
C GLN A 49 5.86 -1.85 -2.29
N GLY A 50 6.89 -2.01 -1.45
CA GLY A 50 6.86 -1.51 -0.07
C GLY A 50 5.88 -2.29 0.83
N VAL A 51 5.66 -3.59 0.57
CA VAL A 51 4.67 -4.42 1.28
C VAL A 51 5.31 -5.64 1.90
N LEU A 52 4.93 -5.97 3.13
CA LEU A 52 5.14 -7.26 3.77
C LEU A 52 3.81 -8.04 3.77
N THR A 53 3.81 -9.24 3.21
CA THR A 53 2.68 -10.17 3.29
C THR A 53 2.92 -11.15 4.43
N THR A 54 1.94 -11.37 5.30
CA THR A 54 1.89 -12.50 6.25
C THR A 54 0.78 -13.47 5.82
N TYR A 55 0.86 -14.74 6.20
CA TYR A 55 -0.08 -15.77 5.71
C TYR A 55 -1.01 -16.36 6.79
N GLU A 56 -0.64 -16.28 8.07
CA GLU A 56 -1.40 -16.89 9.18
C GLU A 56 -1.53 -15.93 10.37
N PRO A 57 -2.60 -15.11 10.44
CA PRO A 57 -3.61 -14.88 9.40
C PRO A 57 -3.06 -14.01 8.23
N PRO A 58 -3.71 -14.02 7.06
CA PRO A 58 -3.23 -13.27 5.90
C PRO A 58 -3.42 -11.77 6.08
N ARG A 59 -2.32 -11.02 5.95
CA ARG A 59 -2.32 -9.55 6.10
C ARG A 59 -1.30 -8.93 5.15
N LEU A 60 -1.58 -7.69 4.75
CA LEU A 60 -0.61 -6.82 4.08
C LEU A 60 -0.19 -5.71 5.04
N ILE A 61 1.10 -5.47 5.16
CA ILE A 61 1.67 -4.48 6.07
C ILE A 61 2.65 -3.60 5.28
N SER A 62 2.53 -2.28 5.43
CA SER A 62 3.46 -1.32 4.83
C SER A 62 4.86 -1.51 5.41
N LEU A 63 5.85 -1.66 4.53
CA LEU A 63 7.26 -1.64 4.92
C LEU A 63 7.69 -0.27 5.44
N HIS A 64 7.05 0.83 5.02
CA HIS A 64 7.32 2.15 5.58
C HIS A 64 6.92 2.21 7.05
N LEU A 65 5.73 1.67 7.38
CA LEU A 65 5.26 1.61 8.76
C LEU A 65 6.17 0.74 9.64
N LEU A 66 6.60 -0.41 9.12
CA LEU A 66 7.50 -1.30 9.86
C LEU A 66 8.90 -0.72 10.02
N ALA A 67 9.46 -0.15 8.96
CA ALA A 67 10.78 0.46 8.96
C ALA A 67 10.86 1.65 9.93
N ASP A 68 9.88 2.56 9.89
CA ASP A 68 9.79 3.68 10.84
C ASP A 68 9.70 3.16 12.29
N ALA A 69 8.82 2.18 12.54
CA ALA A 69 8.66 1.62 13.88
C ALA A 69 9.88 0.83 14.37
N PHE A 70 10.67 0.25 13.45
CA PHE A 70 11.95 -0.41 13.75
C PHE A 70 13.04 0.62 14.03
N ALA A 71 13.17 1.66 13.21
CA ALA A 71 14.09 2.78 13.42
C ALA A 71 13.88 3.43 14.79
N ALA A 72 12.62 3.63 15.18
CA ALA A 72 12.24 4.20 16.47
C ALA A 72 12.67 3.37 17.70
N ARG A 73 13.07 2.09 17.51
CA ARG A 73 13.63 1.25 18.59
C ARG A 73 15.12 1.48 18.82
N GLY A 74 15.82 2.11 17.87
CA GLY A 74 17.25 2.42 17.97
C GLY A 74 18.11 1.19 18.27
N ASP A 75 19.07 1.32 19.18
CA ASP A 75 20.04 0.28 19.52
C ASP A 75 19.41 -1.06 19.95
N ALA A 76 18.21 -1.04 20.54
CA ALA A 76 17.50 -2.26 20.92
C ALA A 76 17.15 -3.12 19.68
N ALA A 77 16.80 -2.46 18.57
CA ALA A 77 16.50 -3.10 17.29
C ALA A 77 17.74 -3.76 16.68
N LEU A 78 18.92 -3.15 16.89
CA LEU A 78 20.19 -3.65 16.37
C LEU A 78 20.70 -4.85 17.20
N HIS A 79 20.46 -4.85 18.51
CA HIS A 79 20.91 -5.92 19.40
C HIS A 79 20.05 -7.18 19.30
N ASP A 80 18.72 -7.03 19.16
CA ASP A 80 17.79 -8.13 18.94
C ASP A 80 16.81 -7.80 17.78
N PRO A 81 17.27 -7.96 16.52
CA PRO A 81 16.44 -7.63 15.38
C PRO A 81 15.23 -8.55 15.22
N GLN A 82 15.40 -9.85 15.51
CA GLN A 82 14.32 -10.83 15.40
C GLN A 82 13.20 -10.54 16.41
N GLY A 83 13.54 -10.44 17.71
CA GLY A 83 12.54 -10.18 18.75
C GLY A 83 11.87 -8.81 18.58
N THR A 84 12.61 -7.83 18.03
CA THR A 84 12.04 -6.53 17.66
C THR A 84 11.01 -6.65 16.54
N VAL A 85 11.33 -7.36 15.45
CA VAL A 85 10.40 -7.61 14.34
C VAL A 85 9.16 -8.36 14.81
N GLU A 86 9.33 -9.43 15.60
CA GLU A 86 8.22 -10.21 16.15
C GLU A 86 7.26 -9.32 16.97
N THR A 87 7.81 -8.53 17.89
CA THR A 87 7.03 -7.58 18.70
C THR A 87 6.32 -6.52 17.84
N LEU A 88 6.98 -6.03 16.79
CA LEU A 88 6.39 -5.05 15.88
C LEU A 88 5.24 -5.65 15.07
N LEU A 89 5.41 -6.86 14.54
CA LEU A 89 4.38 -7.56 13.80
C LEU A 89 3.16 -7.84 14.69
N GLU A 90 3.37 -8.38 15.88
CA GLU A 90 2.26 -8.63 16.83
C GLU A 90 1.49 -7.34 17.13
N ARG A 91 2.20 -6.26 17.46
CA ARG A 91 1.58 -4.99 17.84
C ARG A 91 0.91 -4.26 16.67
N LEU A 92 1.57 -4.17 15.53
CA LEU A 92 1.07 -3.39 14.39
C LEU A 92 -0.03 -4.14 13.64
N ALA A 93 0.06 -5.48 13.58
CA ALA A 93 -0.90 -6.33 12.88
C ALA A 93 -2.11 -6.76 13.75
N ALA A 94 -2.22 -6.23 14.98
CA ALA A 94 -3.34 -6.53 15.87
C ALA A 94 -4.67 -5.94 15.35
N THR A 95 -4.62 -4.79 14.67
CA THR A 95 -5.81 -4.06 14.20
C THR A 95 -5.59 -3.47 12.82
N GLU A 96 -6.62 -3.49 11.98
CA GLU A 96 -6.61 -2.73 10.73
C GLU A 96 -6.39 -1.24 10.98
N ARG A 97 -5.51 -0.63 10.18
CA ARG A 97 -5.14 0.78 10.28
C ARG A 97 -4.46 1.25 8.99
N PRO A 98 -4.18 2.55 8.81
CA PRO A 98 -3.36 3.00 7.69
C PRO A 98 -2.04 2.22 7.61
N GLY A 99 -1.77 1.60 6.45
CA GLY A 99 -0.62 0.72 6.23
C GLY A 99 -0.79 -0.74 6.70
N VAL A 100 -1.94 -1.16 7.24
CA VAL A 100 -2.21 -2.55 7.63
C VAL A 100 -3.60 -2.99 7.16
N LEU A 101 -3.64 -4.02 6.32
CA LEU A 101 -4.87 -4.59 5.78
C LEU A 101 -5.01 -6.05 6.20
N HIS A 102 -6.16 -6.42 6.77
CA HIS A 102 -6.45 -7.82 7.09
C HIS A 102 -7.22 -8.44 5.93
N LEU A 103 -6.78 -9.61 5.48
CA LEU A 103 -7.41 -10.31 4.37
C LEU A 103 -8.27 -11.46 4.88
N ARG A 104 -9.34 -11.78 4.15
CA ARG A 104 -10.17 -12.94 4.47
C ARG A 104 -9.53 -14.22 3.89
N PRO A 105 -9.18 -15.23 4.72
CA PRO A 105 -8.76 -16.52 4.20
C PRO A 105 -9.85 -17.15 3.33
N GLY A 106 -9.47 -17.75 2.20
CA GLY A 106 -10.43 -18.45 1.32
C GLY A 106 -11.53 -17.54 0.75
N TRP A 107 -11.20 -16.29 0.45
CA TRP A 107 -12.16 -15.20 0.15
C TRP A 107 -13.15 -15.46 -0.99
N LEU A 108 -12.81 -16.32 -1.95
CA LEU A 108 -13.67 -16.74 -3.06
C LEU A 108 -13.64 -18.28 -3.14
N PRO A 109 -14.54 -18.96 -2.40
CA PRO A 109 -14.56 -20.43 -2.36
C PRO A 109 -15.21 -21.06 -3.60
N GLN A 110 -15.96 -20.27 -4.37
CA GLN A 110 -16.69 -20.69 -5.57
C GLN A 110 -16.63 -19.60 -6.62
N GLU A 111 -16.66 -20.01 -7.89
CA GLU A 111 -16.69 -19.07 -9.03
C GLU A 111 -17.91 -18.14 -8.97
N VAL A 112 -17.72 -16.89 -9.41
CA VAL A 112 -18.78 -15.89 -9.50
C VAL A 112 -18.78 -15.32 -10.91
N ASP A 113 -19.92 -15.40 -11.58
CA ASP A 113 -20.08 -14.98 -12.98
C ASP A 113 -19.03 -15.60 -13.92
N GLY A 114 -18.68 -16.86 -13.67
CA GLY A 114 -17.67 -17.62 -14.42
C GLY A 114 -16.21 -17.20 -14.12
N MET A 115 -15.98 -16.37 -13.10
CA MET A 115 -14.65 -15.97 -12.67
C MET A 115 -14.23 -16.74 -11.42
N ASP A 116 -13.07 -17.38 -11.50
CA ASP A 116 -12.34 -17.89 -10.35
C ASP A 116 -11.58 -16.76 -9.61
N THR A 117 -10.74 -17.10 -8.63
CA THR A 117 -9.95 -16.11 -7.87
C THR A 117 -9.05 -15.27 -8.77
N ALA A 118 -8.42 -15.88 -9.79
CA ALA A 118 -7.50 -15.19 -10.69
C ALA A 118 -8.26 -14.30 -11.69
N GLY A 119 -9.36 -14.81 -12.26
CA GLY A 119 -10.23 -14.07 -13.16
C GLY A 119 -10.86 -12.85 -12.48
N PHE A 120 -11.35 -13.02 -11.25
CA PHE A 120 -11.92 -11.90 -10.50
C PHE A 120 -10.84 -10.86 -10.16
N ALA A 121 -9.66 -11.28 -9.67
CA ALA A 121 -8.56 -10.36 -9.39
C ALA A 121 -8.10 -9.57 -10.63
N ALA A 122 -8.03 -10.24 -11.78
CA ALA A 122 -7.71 -9.60 -13.05
C ALA A 122 -8.78 -8.60 -13.46
N ALA A 123 -10.07 -8.95 -13.35
CA ALA A 123 -11.17 -8.05 -13.65
C ALA A 123 -11.14 -6.79 -12.78
N VAL A 124 -10.86 -6.93 -11.47
CA VAL A 124 -10.65 -5.80 -10.57
C VAL A 124 -9.44 -4.98 -11.00
N GLY A 125 -8.29 -5.60 -11.28
CA GLY A 125 -7.09 -4.91 -11.74
C GLY A 125 -7.30 -4.08 -13.00
N GLN A 126 -8.11 -4.56 -13.95
CA GLN A 126 -8.41 -3.81 -15.17
C GLN A 126 -9.23 -2.53 -14.92
N VAL A 127 -10.03 -2.46 -13.86
CA VAL A 127 -10.87 -1.28 -13.58
C VAL A 127 -10.14 -0.16 -12.81
N VAL A 128 -9.03 -0.43 -12.12
CA VAL A 128 -8.33 0.57 -11.26
C VAL A 128 -7.26 1.40 -12.01
N ARG A 129 -7.54 1.83 -13.25
CA ARG A 129 -6.55 2.55 -14.09
C ARG A 129 -6.64 4.09 -13.96
N PRO A 130 -5.50 4.82 -14.08
CA PRO A 130 -4.19 4.35 -14.57
C PRO A 130 -3.18 3.96 -13.47
N GLY A 131 -2.54 2.81 -13.69
CA GLY A 131 -1.48 2.25 -12.86
C GLY A 131 -1.11 0.82 -13.31
N ALA A 132 0.09 0.35 -12.98
CA ALA A 132 0.41 -1.08 -13.07
C ALA A 132 -0.22 -1.79 -11.86
N TRP A 133 -0.66 -3.03 -12.02
CA TRP A 133 -1.21 -3.80 -10.90
C TRP A 133 -0.64 -5.21 -10.86
N ALA A 134 -0.57 -5.76 -9.65
CA ALA A 134 -0.18 -7.13 -9.38
C ALA A 134 -1.20 -7.75 -8.41
N ALA A 135 -1.68 -8.95 -8.72
CA ALA A 135 -2.62 -9.67 -7.89
C ALA A 135 -1.93 -10.83 -7.16
N GLU A 136 -2.24 -11.00 -5.88
CA GLU A 136 -1.97 -12.22 -5.12
C GLU A 136 -3.31 -12.87 -4.79
N ALA A 137 -3.94 -13.42 -5.84
CA ALA A 137 -5.29 -13.97 -5.78
C ALA A 137 -5.46 -15.06 -4.70
N GLY A 138 -4.39 -15.83 -4.40
CA GLY A 138 -4.41 -16.86 -3.36
C GLY A 138 -4.63 -16.32 -1.94
N VAL A 139 -4.19 -15.09 -1.64
CA VAL A 139 -4.43 -14.43 -0.34
C VAL A 139 -5.52 -13.37 -0.41
N GLY A 140 -6.02 -13.04 -1.59
CA GLY A 140 -7.08 -12.03 -1.77
C GLY A 140 -6.57 -10.60 -1.81
N ALA A 141 -5.34 -10.38 -2.27
CA ALA A 141 -4.76 -9.04 -2.37
C ALA A 141 -4.63 -8.56 -3.81
N LEU A 142 -4.86 -7.27 -4.03
CA LEU A 142 -4.48 -6.55 -5.24
C LEU A 142 -3.61 -5.34 -4.88
N HIS A 143 -2.45 -5.24 -5.51
CA HIS A 143 -1.51 -4.13 -5.37
C HIS A 143 -1.60 -3.28 -6.63
N VAL A 144 -1.86 -1.98 -6.48
CA VAL A 144 -1.94 -1.02 -7.57
C VAL A 144 -0.84 0.01 -7.40
N THR A 145 0.11 0.02 -8.33
CA THR A 145 1.19 1.00 -8.41
C THR A 145 0.65 2.28 -9.02
N VAL A 146 0.67 3.34 -8.21
CA VAL A 146 0.19 4.68 -8.56
C VAL A 146 1.42 5.56 -8.78
N PRO A 147 1.59 6.17 -9.96
CA PRO A 147 2.70 7.07 -10.21
C PRO A 147 2.64 8.27 -9.25
N GLY A 148 3.81 8.70 -8.79
CA GLY A 148 3.94 9.93 -8.02
C GLY A 148 3.54 11.13 -8.86
N ASP A 149 3.00 12.16 -8.21
CA ASP A 149 2.62 13.39 -8.90
C ASP A 149 3.88 14.16 -9.36
N GLU A 150 4.22 14.09 -10.65
CA GLU A 150 5.31 14.88 -11.24
C GLU A 150 4.95 16.39 -11.33
N SER A 151 3.70 16.78 -11.02
CA SER A 151 3.22 18.16 -11.18
C SER A 151 3.59 19.08 -10.01
N GLY A 152 4.88 19.11 -9.66
CA GLY A 152 5.47 20.16 -8.82
C GLY A 152 5.56 21.54 -9.49
N GLN A 153 5.15 21.70 -10.76
CA GLN A 153 5.33 22.95 -11.52
C GLN A 153 4.07 23.67 -12.02
N ASP A 154 2.88 23.04 -12.07
CA ASP A 154 1.72 23.65 -12.76
C ASP A 154 0.50 24.02 -11.88
N SER A 155 0.58 23.89 -10.57
CA SER A 155 -0.55 24.20 -9.68
C SER A 155 -0.55 25.66 -9.15
N ARG A 156 -0.50 26.65 -10.05
CA ARG A 156 -0.82 28.05 -9.69
C ARG A 156 -2.23 28.50 -10.05
N ASP A 157 -3.07 27.67 -10.67
CA ASP A 157 -4.34 28.21 -11.22
C ASP A 157 -5.57 27.28 -11.21
N ALA A 158 -5.71 26.39 -10.21
CA ALA A 158 -6.93 25.58 -10.08
C ALA A 158 -7.52 25.65 -8.67
N GLY A 159 -8.36 26.69 -8.48
CA GLY A 159 -9.50 26.75 -7.56
C GLY A 159 -9.52 25.80 -6.37
N ASP A 160 -8.92 26.28 -5.28
CA ASP A 160 -8.90 25.67 -3.95
C ASP A 160 -10.33 25.43 -3.42
N ARG A 161 -10.74 24.16 -3.37
CA ARG A 161 -11.75 23.69 -2.42
C ARG A 161 -11.12 22.57 -1.60
N PRO A 162 -10.80 22.82 -0.31
CA PRO A 162 -10.12 21.83 0.51
C PRO A 162 -11.05 20.64 0.78
N LEU A 163 -10.55 19.44 0.49
CA LEU A 163 -11.15 18.19 0.96
C LEU A 163 -11.03 18.16 2.49
N THR A 164 -12.14 18.26 3.20
CA THR A 164 -12.19 18.47 4.65
C THR A 164 -11.98 17.20 5.49
N HIS A 165 -11.82 16.03 4.87
CA HIS A 165 -11.74 14.74 5.56
C HIS A 165 -10.81 13.75 4.83
N VAL A 166 -9.86 13.16 5.56
CA VAL A 166 -9.06 11.98 5.16
C VAL A 166 -8.99 11.05 6.38
N ASN A 167 -9.24 9.76 6.22
CA ASN A 167 -9.19 8.74 7.29
C ASN A 167 -10.03 9.05 8.55
N GLY A 168 -11.23 9.62 8.39
CA GLY A 168 -12.13 9.90 9.53
C GLY A 168 -11.60 10.91 10.55
N THR A 169 -10.51 11.62 10.25
CA THR A 169 -9.90 12.63 11.14
C THR A 169 -10.09 14.03 10.53
N PRO A 170 -10.65 15.02 11.26
CA PRO A 170 -10.75 16.39 10.76
C PRO A 170 -9.36 17.02 10.64
N ILE A 171 -9.07 17.65 9.50
CA ILE A 171 -7.85 18.47 9.32
C ILE A 171 -8.04 19.76 10.13
N LYS A 172 -7.46 19.83 11.33
CA LYS A 172 -7.35 21.09 12.06
C LYS A 172 -6.29 21.96 11.38
N SER A 173 -6.75 22.99 10.66
CA SER A 173 -5.92 24.15 10.33
C SER A 173 -5.50 24.82 11.64
N LEU A 174 -4.23 24.67 12.01
CA LEU A 174 -3.58 25.48 13.04
C LEU A 174 -2.50 26.30 12.36
N ALA A 175 -2.81 27.58 12.22
CA ALA A 175 -1.89 28.59 11.77
C ALA A 175 -0.71 28.74 12.75
N ALA A 176 0.48 28.86 12.13
CA ALA A 176 1.68 29.56 12.54
C ALA A 176 2.53 28.99 13.70
N LYS A 177 3.71 28.46 13.34
CA LYS A 177 4.98 29.16 13.61
C LYS A 177 6.11 28.67 12.68
N GLU A 178 6.71 29.61 11.95
CA GLU A 178 7.79 29.42 10.99
C GLU A 178 9.11 28.95 11.64
N ALA A 179 9.72 27.95 11.02
CA ALA A 179 11.17 27.82 10.86
C ALA A 179 11.40 27.34 9.41
N PRO A 180 12.44 27.80 8.70
CA PRO A 180 12.64 27.40 7.31
C PRO A 180 13.17 25.97 7.30
N ALA A 181 12.27 25.00 7.11
CA ALA A 181 12.66 23.70 6.62
C ALA A 181 13.11 23.89 5.17
N GLU A 182 14.34 23.49 4.87
CA GLU A 182 14.80 23.29 3.50
C GLU A 182 13.75 22.43 2.77
N PRO A 183 13.49 22.68 1.47
CA PRO A 183 12.43 21.98 0.78
C PRO A 183 12.73 20.47 0.79
N GLU A 184 11.74 19.67 1.19
CA GLU A 184 11.72 18.20 1.05
C GLU A 184 11.69 17.85 -0.46
N GLU A 185 12.76 18.20 -1.17
CA GLU A 185 13.06 17.80 -2.54
C GLU A 185 13.65 16.39 -2.50
N ASP A 186 12.83 15.35 -2.32
CA ASP A 186 13.24 13.98 -2.70
C ASP A 186 12.11 12.93 -2.81
N GLU A 187 10.84 13.26 -2.55
CA GLU A 187 9.72 12.34 -2.82
C GLU A 187 8.88 12.72 -4.06
N ALA A 188 9.29 13.74 -4.82
CA ALA A 188 8.60 14.14 -6.05
C ALA A 188 8.96 13.16 -7.19
N GLY A 189 8.15 12.12 -7.37
CA GLY A 189 8.28 11.14 -8.45
C GLY A 189 8.29 9.67 -8.00
N GLU A 190 8.35 9.40 -6.70
CA GLU A 190 8.29 8.01 -6.22
C GLU A 190 6.86 7.45 -6.33
N THR A 191 6.72 6.26 -6.90
CA THR A 191 5.44 5.57 -6.99
C THR A 191 4.90 5.22 -5.60
N ASN A 192 3.59 5.37 -5.39
CA ASN A 192 2.90 4.85 -4.22
C ASN A 192 2.19 3.53 -4.58
N THR A 193 1.82 2.74 -3.56
CA THR A 193 1.07 1.50 -3.76
C THR A 193 -0.23 1.53 -2.96
N LEU A 194 -1.34 1.44 -3.68
CA LEU A 194 -2.67 1.18 -3.14
C LEU A 194 -2.85 -0.33 -2.96
N LEU A 195 -3.38 -0.73 -1.82
CA LEU A 195 -3.65 -2.11 -1.45
C LEU A 195 -5.16 -2.30 -1.30
N LEU A 196 -5.69 -3.33 -1.96
CA LEU A 196 -7.11 -3.67 -1.96
C LEU A 196 -7.33 -5.11 -1.46
N ASP A 197 -8.32 -5.27 -0.60
CA ASP A 197 -8.85 -6.57 -0.19
C ASP A 197 -9.90 -7.03 -1.22
N LEU A 198 -9.56 -8.06 -1.98
CA LEU A 198 -10.45 -8.64 -2.99
C LEU A 198 -11.68 -9.28 -2.36
N ALA A 199 -11.62 -9.72 -1.11
CA ALA A 199 -12.78 -10.24 -0.38
C ALA A 199 -13.82 -9.13 -0.18
N ARG A 200 -13.37 -7.94 0.23
CA ARG A 200 -14.24 -6.79 0.38
C ARG A 200 -14.82 -6.32 -0.95
N VAL A 201 -14.02 -6.32 -2.02
CA VAL A 201 -14.51 -6.00 -3.37
C VAL A 201 -15.56 -7.02 -3.81
N LEU A 202 -15.35 -8.31 -3.55
CA LEU A 202 -16.31 -9.37 -3.86
C LEU A 202 -17.63 -9.18 -3.11
N ASP A 203 -17.60 -8.88 -1.82
CA ASP A 203 -18.83 -8.67 -1.05
C ASP A 203 -19.67 -7.52 -1.64
N LEU A 204 -19.03 -6.39 -1.95
CA LEU A 204 -19.69 -5.23 -2.57
C LEU A 204 -20.17 -5.52 -4.01
N TYR A 205 -19.40 -6.31 -4.75
CA TYR A 205 -19.78 -6.78 -6.07
C TYR A 205 -21.04 -7.64 -6.03
N LEU A 206 -21.11 -8.61 -5.11
CA LEU A 206 -22.27 -9.49 -4.93
C LEU A 206 -23.51 -8.71 -4.51
N GLU A 207 -23.36 -7.71 -3.63
CA GLU A 207 -24.44 -6.79 -3.29
C GLU A 207 -24.96 -6.01 -4.52
N ALA A 208 -24.05 -5.53 -5.37
CA ALA A 208 -24.41 -4.80 -6.58
C ALA A 208 -25.07 -5.71 -7.64
N ARG A 209 -24.56 -6.95 -7.79
CA ARG A 209 -25.10 -8.01 -8.66
C ARG A 209 -26.52 -8.40 -8.26
N ALA A 210 -26.79 -8.56 -6.96
CA ALA A 210 -28.13 -8.87 -6.46
C ALA A 210 -29.15 -7.77 -6.80
N ARG A 211 -28.73 -6.50 -6.84
CA ARG A 211 -29.59 -5.36 -7.20
C ARG A 211 -29.77 -5.21 -8.71
N ARG A 212 -28.79 -5.63 -9.50
CA ARG A 212 -28.80 -5.55 -10.97
C ARG A 212 -28.30 -6.86 -11.59
N PRO A 213 -29.15 -7.91 -11.61
CA PRO A 213 -28.74 -9.24 -12.08
C PRO A 213 -28.22 -9.26 -13.52
N ASP A 214 -28.79 -8.43 -14.38
CA ASP A 214 -28.50 -8.40 -15.82
C ASP A 214 -27.33 -7.47 -16.20
N ALA A 215 -26.70 -6.78 -15.23
CA ALA A 215 -25.60 -5.86 -15.53
C ALA A 215 -24.32 -6.62 -15.92
N GLU A 216 -23.49 -6.08 -16.80
CA GLU A 216 -22.18 -6.70 -17.06
C GLU A 216 -21.29 -6.63 -15.81
N ALA A 217 -20.51 -7.68 -15.57
CA ALA A 217 -19.60 -7.76 -14.41
C ALA A 217 -18.65 -6.56 -14.35
N GLU A 218 -18.09 -6.18 -15.51
CA GLU A 218 -17.21 -5.04 -15.66
C GLU A 218 -17.90 -3.72 -15.23
N THR A 219 -19.18 -3.54 -15.59
CA THR A 219 -19.96 -2.36 -15.19
C THR A 219 -20.11 -2.27 -13.67
N LEU A 220 -20.42 -3.39 -13.01
CA LEU A 220 -20.53 -3.43 -11.55
C LEU A 220 -19.19 -3.12 -10.88
N LEU A 221 -18.09 -3.71 -11.36
CA LEU A 221 -16.75 -3.48 -10.81
C LEU A 221 -16.29 -2.04 -10.98
N ARG A 222 -16.55 -1.41 -12.13
CA ARG A 222 -16.25 0.01 -12.38
C ARG A 222 -17.01 0.95 -11.45
N GLU A 223 -18.12 0.53 -10.88
CA GLU A 223 -18.83 1.31 -9.85
C GLU A 223 -18.35 1.00 -8.43
N VAL A 224 -18.11 -0.28 -8.12
CA VAL A 224 -17.76 -0.75 -6.78
C VAL A 224 -16.37 -0.26 -6.37
N VAL A 225 -15.37 -0.42 -7.25
CA VAL A 225 -13.98 -0.20 -6.86
C VAL A 225 -13.67 1.28 -6.57
N PRO A 226 -14.07 2.26 -7.41
CA PRO A 226 -13.84 3.66 -7.10
C PRO A 226 -14.58 4.11 -5.83
N ARG A 227 -15.80 3.59 -5.58
CA ARG A 227 -16.54 3.87 -4.34
C ARG A 227 -15.82 3.35 -3.10
N LEU A 228 -15.26 2.13 -3.19
CA LEU A 228 -14.48 1.53 -2.12
C LEU A 228 -13.21 2.37 -1.84
N VAL A 229 -12.47 2.77 -2.88
CA VAL A 229 -11.28 3.62 -2.73
C VAL A 229 -11.63 4.99 -2.15
N ALA A 230 -12.68 5.63 -2.66
CA ALA A 230 -13.11 6.96 -2.21
C ALA A 230 -13.59 6.97 -0.75
N ALA A 231 -14.20 5.86 -0.28
CA ALA A 231 -14.61 5.73 1.11
C ALA A 231 -13.41 5.65 2.08
N GLY A 232 -12.24 5.19 1.61
CA GLY A 232 -11.02 5.07 2.43
C GLY A 232 -11.19 4.21 3.69
N GLY A 233 -12.18 3.30 3.68
CA GLY A 233 -12.55 2.46 4.82
C GLY A 233 -11.96 1.05 4.77
N PRO A 234 -12.52 0.10 5.54
CA PRO A 234 -12.08 -1.29 5.55
C PRO A 234 -12.00 -1.89 4.15
N GLY A 235 -10.95 -2.67 3.90
CA GLY A 235 -10.66 -3.27 2.59
C GLY A 235 -9.76 -2.43 1.68
N VAL A 236 -9.33 -1.25 2.12
CA VAL A 236 -8.41 -0.36 1.39
C VAL A 236 -7.34 0.18 2.33
N THR A 237 -6.09 0.18 1.87
CA THR A 237 -5.03 0.96 2.52
C THR A 237 -3.96 1.35 1.51
N TRP A 238 -2.99 2.14 1.95
CA TRP A 238 -1.87 2.56 1.13
C TRP A 238 -0.56 2.26 1.86
N VAL A 239 0.52 1.99 1.11
CA VAL A 239 1.83 1.80 1.73
C VAL A 239 2.36 3.10 2.33
N ARG A 240 2.01 4.24 1.74
CA ARG A 240 2.16 5.58 2.31
C ARG A 240 0.86 6.36 2.16
N PRO A 241 0.54 7.31 3.07
CA PRO A 241 -0.62 8.18 2.89
C PRO A 241 -0.65 8.77 1.47
N PRO A 242 -1.77 8.64 0.72
CA PRO A 242 -1.82 9.08 -0.66
C PRO A 242 -1.80 10.61 -0.76
N ARG A 243 -1.11 11.12 -1.77
CA ARG A 243 -1.19 12.54 -2.14
C ARG A 243 -2.49 12.82 -2.88
N PRO A 244 -2.98 14.08 -2.90
CA PRO A 244 -4.18 14.44 -3.67
C PRO A 244 -4.08 14.10 -5.17
N GLY A 245 -2.89 14.19 -5.79
CA GLY A 245 -2.65 13.77 -7.18
C GLY A 245 -2.80 12.27 -7.39
N GLU A 246 -2.26 11.46 -6.47
CA GLU A 246 -2.35 10.00 -6.51
C GLU A 246 -3.81 9.52 -6.33
N LEU A 247 -4.53 10.13 -5.39
CA LEU A 247 -5.95 9.82 -5.18
C LEU A 247 -6.79 10.20 -6.41
N ARG A 248 -6.55 11.38 -7.00
CA ARG A 248 -7.20 11.80 -8.26
C ARG A 248 -6.87 10.85 -9.41
N THR A 249 -5.65 10.34 -9.46
CA THR A 249 -5.22 9.37 -10.48
C THR A 249 -6.06 8.09 -10.38
N VAL A 250 -6.20 7.52 -9.17
CA VAL A 250 -6.96 6.28 -8.98
C VAL A 250 -8.47 6.47 -9.17
N LEU A 251 -9.03 7.58 -8.69
CA LEU A 251 -10.48 7.84 -8.78
C LEU A 251 -10.90 8.37 -10.16
N GLY A 252 -9.94 8.85 -10.96
CA GLY A 252 -10.20 9.57 -12.20
C GLY A 252 -10.87 10.93 -11.99
N SER A 253 -11.00 11.69 -13.08
CA SER A 253 -11.80 12.93 -13.11
C SER A 253 -13.30 12.62 -13.14
N SER A 254 -13.84 12.01 -12.08
CA SER A 254 -15.29 11.86 -11.93
C SER A 254 -15.77 12.34 -10.56
N PRO A 255 -16.14 13.63 -10.47
CA PRO A 255 -16.75 14.19 -9.29
C PRO A 255 -18.28 14.04 -9.36
N GLU A 256 -18.82 12.82 -9.51
CA GLU A 256 -20.28 12.61 -9.34
C GLU A 256 -20.58 11.30 -8.61
N LEU A 257 -20.29 11.27 -7.32
CA LEU A 257 -21.08 10.49 -6.37
C LEU A 257 -22.16 11.44 -5.82
N ARG A 258 -23.28 11.53 -6.56
CA ARG A 258 -24.54 12.06 -6.04
C ARG A 258 -25.38 10.94 -5.45
#